data_AF-A0A5S9MHV3-F1
#
_entry.id   AF-A0A5S9MHV3-F1
#
_cell.length_a   1.000
_cell.length_b   1.000
_cell.length_c   1.000
_cell.angle_alpha   90.00
_cell.angle_beta   90.00
_cell.angle_gamma   90.00
#
_symmetry.space_group_name_H-M   'P 1'
#
loop_
_entity.id
_entity.type
_entity.pdbx_description
1 polymer ?
#
loop_
_entity_poly.entity_id
_entity_poly.type
_entity_poly.pdbx_seq_one_letter_code
_entity_poly.pdbx_strand_id
1 'polypeptide(L)'
;MFEMAEKRIPVEERVFGEGHYLRSSFIQPYQCQHVLIEGVTVKDSPMWQIHPVLSDNVIVRGVKIIGHGPNTDGVNPESCRNVPH
;
A
#
# COMPACT_ATOMS: atom_id res chain seq x y z
N MET A 1 1.85 -16.14 -7.99
CA MET A 1 2.28 -15.34 -6.82
C MET A 1 2.48 -16.21 -5.58
N PHE A 2 1.41 -16.80 -5.02
CA PHE A 2 1.51 -17.61 -3.77
C PHE A 2 2.50 -18.77 -3.89
N GLU A 3 2.45 -19.53 -4.98
CA GLU A 3 3.39 -20.63 -5.23
C GLU A 3 4.87 -20.17 -5.24
N MET A 4 5.17 -18.99 -5.84
CA MET A 4 6.54 -18.45 -5.85
C MET A 4 6.99 -18.05 -4.43
N ALA A 5 6.06 -17.55 -3.61
CA ALA A 5 6.33 -17.23 -2.21
C ALA A 5 6.58 -18.49 -1.37
N GLU A 6 5.76 -19.52 -1.53
CA GLU A 6 5.92 -20.83 -0.87
C GLU A 6 7.24 -21.49 -1.24
N LYS A 7 7.63 -21.41 -2.52
CA LYS A 7 8.92 -21.88 -3.03
C LYS A 7 10.10 -20.98 -2.66
N ARG A 8 9.86 -19.86 -1.96
CA ARG A 8 10.87 -18.88 -1.56
C ARG A 8 11.73 -18.36 -2.74
N ILE A 9 11.11 -18.22 -3.91
CA ILE A 9 11.76 -17.57 -5.06
C ILE A 9 12.18 -16.15 -4.66
N PRO A 10 13.40 -15.68 -4.93
CA PRO A 10 13.84 -14.31 -4.61
C PRO A 10 12.87 -13.25 -5.14
N VAL A 11 12.73 -12.11 -4.44
CA VAL A 11 11.74 -11.08 -4.81
C VAL A 11 12.05 -10.48 -6.18
N GLU A 12 13.33 -10.37 -6.49
CA GLU A 12 13.88 -9.83 -7.74
C GLU A 12 13.48 -10.69 -8.96
N GLU A 13 13.16 -11.97 -8.74
CA GLU A 13 12.71 -12.92 -9.76
C GLU A 13 11.17 -12.98 -9.86
N ARG A 14 10.43 -12.34 -8.95
CA ARG A 14 8.95 -12.29 -8.95
C ARG A 14 8.44 -11.14 -9.81
N VAL A 15 8.80 -11.15 -11.09
CA VAL A 15 8.46 -10.08 -12.03
C VAL A 15 7.02 -10.23 -12.53
N PHE A 16 6.16 -9.27 -12.18
CA PHE A 16 4.81 -9.10 -12.72
C PHE A 16 4.71 -7.76 -13.44
N GLY A 17 3.60 -7.50 -14.14
CA GLY A 17 3.38 -6.26 -14.89
C GLY A 17 2.64 -6.54 -16.18
N GLU A 18 3.23 -6.18 -17.32
CA GLU A 18 2.68 -6.51 -18.64
C GLU A 18 2.31 -8.01 -18.74
N GLY A 19 1.14 -8.29 -19.30
CA GLY A 19 0.58 -9.65 -19.38
C GLY A 19 0.02 -10.22 -18.08
N HIS A 20 0.04 -9.46 -16.97
CA HIS A 20 -0.49 -9.86 -15.66
C HIS A 20 -1.59 -8.89 -15.18
N TYR A 21 -2.37 -9.32 -14.18
CA TYR A 21 -3.61 -8.63 -13.78
C TYR A 21 -3.65 -8.27 -12.29
N LEU A 22 -2.48 -8.15 -11.65
CA LEU A 22 -2.38 -7.68 -10.27
C LEU A 22 -2.52 -6.15 -10.24
N ARG A 23 -3.49 -5.65 -9.47
CA ARG A 23 -3.70 -4.21 -9.30
C ARG A 23 -2.69 -3.64 -8.31
N SER A 24 -2.21 -2.43 -8.55
CA SER A 24 -1.31 -1.72 -7.65
C SER A 24 -2.07 -1.05 -6.51
N SER A 25 -1.42 -0.83 -5.36
CA SER A 25 -1.86 0.17 -4.38
C SER A 25 -1.73 1.59 -4.96
N PHE A 26 -2.37 2.58 -4.33
CA PHE A 26 -2.31 3.98 -4.80
C PHE A 26 -1.13 4.73 -4.17
N ILE A 27 -1.14 4.96 -2.85
CA ILE A 27 -0.04 5.63 -2.14
C ILE A 27 0.65 4.59 -1.25
N GLN A 28 1.84 4.14 -1.63
CA GLN A 28 2.58 3.06 -0.96
C GLN A 28 4.02 3.47 -0.58
N PRO A 29 4.23 4.12 0.58
CA PRO A 29 5.54 4.20 1.20
C PRO A 29 6.03 2.79 1.53
N TYR A 30 7.18 2.38 1.00
CA TYR A 30 7.76 1.06 1.24
C TYR A 30 9.13 1.23 1.91
N GLN A 31 9.33 0.64 3.09
CA GLN A 31 10.57 0.77 3.88
C GLN A 31 10.99 2.24 4.15
N CYS A 32 10.01 3.11 4.39
CA CYS A 32 10.23 4.54 4.63
C CYS A 32 10.25 4.87 6.13
N GLN A 33 10.86 6.01 6.49
CA GLN A 33 10.81 6.56 7.84
C GLN A 33 10.31 8.01 7.82
N HIS A 34 9.56 8.42 8.83
CA HIS A 34 9.07 9.80 8.99
C HIS A 34 8.17 10.27 7.84
N VAL A 35 7.09 9.52 7.60
CA VAL A 35 6.13 9.79 6.52
C VAL A 35 4.97 10.63 7.05
N LEU A 36 4.64 11.74 6.36
CA LEU A 36 3.43 12.52 6.59
C LEU A 36 2.57 12.52 5.33
N ILE A 37 1.32 12.07 5.46
CA ILE A 37 0.28 12.17 4.44
C ILE A 37 -0.87 12.98 5.03
N GLU A 38 -1.06 14.21 4.55
CA GLU A 38 -1.99 15.17 5.16
C GLU A 38 -2.85 15.91 4.14
N GLY A 39 -4.14 16.10 4.47
CA GLY A 39 -5.03 17.05 3.79
C GLY A 39 -5.47 16.67 2.38
N VAL A 40 -5.05 15.50 1.88
CA VAL A 40 -5.36 15.04 0.52
C VAL A 40 -6.71 14.34 0.43
N THR A 41 -7.36 14.46 -0.73
CA THR A 41 -8.45 13.57 -1.12
C THR A 41 -7.93 12.49 -2.06
N VAL A 42 -8.09 11.23 -1.69
CA VAL A 42 -7.77 10.08 -2.56
C VAL A 42 -9.08 9.54 -3.13
N LYS A 43 -9.15 9.42 -4.45
CA LYS A 43 -10.37 9.06 -5.18
C LYS A 43 -10.10 8.02 -6.25
N ASP A 44 -11.02 7.07 -6.43
CA ASP A 44 -11.03 6.09 -7.53
C ASP A 44 -9.74 5.24 -7.61
N SER A 45 -9.30 4.73 -6.44
CA SER A 45 -8.10 3.89 -6.33
C SER A 45 -8.22 2.57 -7.10
N PRO A 46 -7.14 2.12 -7.78
CA PRO A 46 -7.10 0.79 -8.38
C PRO A 46 -7.23 -0.35 -7.35
N MET A 47 -6.73 -0.14 -6.12
CA MET A 47 -6.82 -1.09 -4.99
C MET A 47 -6.73 -0.34 -3.65
N TRP A 48 -5.88 -0.76 -2.71
CA TRP A 48 -5.66 -0.08 -1.43
C TRP A 48 -5.24 1.38 -1.63
N GLN A 49 -5.90 2.30 -0.92
CA GLN A 49 -5.71 3.74 -1.15
C GLN A 49 -4.41 4.26 -0.52
N ILE A 50 -4.21 4.05 0.77
CA ILE A 50 -2.96 4.41 1.46
C ILE A 50 -2.40 3.16 2.11
N HIS A 51 -1.25 2.67 1.64
CA HIS A 51 -0.69 1.38 2.03
C HIS A 51 0.80 1.50 2.41
N PRO A 52 1.15 2.08 3.57
CA PRO A 52 2.52 2.03 4.06
C PRO A 52 2.93 0.60 4.44
N VAL A 53 4.10 0.18 3.96
CA VAL A 53 4.67 -1.16 4.19
C VAL A 53 6.07 -1.05 4.78
N LEU A 54 6.37 -1.83 5.81
CA LEU A 54 7.69 -1.87 6.47
C LEU A 54 8.21 -0.49 6.90
N SER A 55 7.30 0.45 7.17
CA SER A 55 7.63 1.85 7.42
C SER A 55 7.54 2.22 8.90
N ASP A 56 8.28 3.24 9.32
CA ASP A 56 8.36 3.68 10.73
C ASP A 56 7.99 5.16 10.84
N ASN A 57 7.21 5.54 11.87
CA ASN A 57 6.71 6.89 12.08
C ASN A 57 5.92 7.41 10.87
N VAL A 58 4.70 6.90 10.71
CA VAL A 58 3.78 7.26 9.62
C VAL A 58 2.56 7.96 10.18
N ILE A 59 2.36 9.21 9.77
CA ILE A 59 1.20 10.04 10.15
C ILE A 59 0.30 10.21 8.93
N VAL A 60 -0.95 9.77 9.04
CA VAL A 60 -1.99 9.99 8.05
C VAL A 60 -3.12 10.78 8.71
N ARG A 61 -3.28 12.07 8.36
CA ARG A 61 -4.26 12.93 9.03
C ARG A 61 -5.01 13.86 8.09
N GLY A 62 -6.28 14.13 8.40
CA GLY A 62 -7.10 15.04 7.61
C GLY A 62 -7.30 14.60 6.15
N VAL A 63 -7.16 13.30 5.86
CA VAL A 63 -7.35 12.75 4.52
C VAL A 63 -8.82 12.41 4.26
N LYS A 64 -9.25 12.53 3.00
CA LYS A 64 -10.57 12.10 2.55
C LYS A 64 -10.45 10.96 1.56
N ILE A 65 -11.05 9.82 1.86
CA ILE A 65 -11.03 8.61 1.02
C ILE A 65 -12.37 8.49 0.31
N ILE A 66 -12.37 8.42 -1.02
CA ILE A 66 -13.57 8.30 -1.85
C ILE A 66 -13.41 7.12 -2.82
N GLY A 67 -14.31 6.14 -2.75
CA GLY A 67 -14.33 5.02 -3.68
C GLY A 67 -15.07 3.81 -3.09
N HIS A 68 -15.82 3.10 -3.94
CA HIS A 68 -16.61 1.90 -3.58
C HIS A 68 -16.29 0.73 -4.52
N GLY A 69 -15.00 0.57 -4.85
CA GLY A 69 -14.52 -0.53 -5.68
C GLY A 69 -14.15 -1.76 -4.85
N PRO A 70 -13.94 -2.94 -5.48
CA PRO A 70 -13.40 -4.08 -4.77
C PRO A 70 -11.98 -3.79 -4.25
N ASN A 71 -11.72 -4.09 -2.97
CA ASN A 71 -10.42 -3.93 -2.31
C ASN A 71 -9.92 -2.48 -2.21
N THR A 72 -10.81 -1.52 -1.95
CA THR A 72 -10.48 -0.11 -1.73
C THR A 72 -10.36 0.25 -0.25
N ASP A 73 -9.55 -0.51 0.50
CA ASP A 73 -9.21 -0.18 1.89
C ASP A 73 -8.64 1.25 1.97
N GLY A 74 -9.09 2.04 2.95
CA GLY A 74 -8.74 3.45 3.06
C GLY A 74 -7.29 3.67 3.48
N VAL A 75 -6.91 3.15 4.65
CA VAL A 75 -5.53 3.19 5.16
C VAL A 75 -5.18 1.80 5.67
N ASN A 76 -4.13 1.19 5.11
CA ASN A 76 -3.65 -0.15 5.43
C ASN A 76 -2.19 -0.08 5.89
N PRO A 77 -1.89 -0.02 7.19
CA PRO A 77 -0.51 -0.14 7.67
C PRO A 77 -0.07 -1.60 7.75
N GLU A 78 0.87 -2.02 6.89
CA GLU A 78 1.40 -3.39 6.89
C GLU A 78 2.84 -3.42 7.40
N SER A 79 3.09 -4.18 8.48
CA SER A 79 4.40 -4.27 9.13
C SER A 79 5.03 -2.92 9.49
N CYS A 80 4.21 -1.91 9.79
CA CYS A 80 4.66 -0.59 10.21
C CYS A 80 4.91 -0.51 11.72
N ARG A 81 5.72 0.46 12.14
CA ARG A 81 5.94 0.83 13.55
C ARG A 81 5.63 2.32 13.76
N ASN A 82 5.19 2.67 14.97
CA ASN A 82 4.86 4.05 15.36
C ASN A 82 3.86 4.73 14.40
N VAL A 83 2.64 4.21 14.33
CA VAL A 83 1.54 4.79 13.53
C VAL A 83 0.53 5.42 14.50
N PRO A 84 0.69 6.69 14.88
CA PRO A 84 -0.23 7.35 15.81
C PRO A 84 -1.63 7.51 15.18
N HIS A 85 -2.66 7.40 16.02
CA HIS A 85 -4.07 7.55 15.66
C HIS A 85 -4.47 9.01 15.46
#